data_AF-A0A7W7YAA7-F1
#
_entry.id   AF-A0A7W7YAA7-F1
#
_cell.length_a   1.000
_cell.length_b   1.000
_cell.length_c   1.000
_cell.angle_alpha   90.00
_cell.angle_beta   90.00
_cell.angle_gamma   90.00
#
_symmetry.space_group_name_H-M   'P 1'
#
loop_
_entity.id
_entity.type
_entity.pdbx_description
1 polymer ?
#
loop_
_entity_poly.entity_id
_entity_poly.type
_entity_poly.pdbx_seq_one_letter_code
_entity_poly.pdbx_strand_id
1 'polypeptide(L)'
;MTLNPKLTKLLNEQINNEMSSSYVYLAMAAWFEQTPYSGFAKWMFTQSREETMHALKFYQYLVDRDAKVELQPIAKPKMDFKSPLDVFQHSLKQEQRVTQQINDLFEVAEQVKDHASKNLLLWFLNEQMEEEKTVGDMLNRLKLAGNDTASLLVLDREAGSRPSAGGAPDVTPGA
;
A
#
# COMPACT_ATOMS: atom_id res chain seq x y z
N MET A 1 -26.25 1.53 -13.28
CA MET A 1 -26.69 2.42 -12.17
C MET A 1 -25.55 3.40 -11.91
N THR A 2 -25.81 4.70 -12.03
CA THR A 2 -24.78 5.74 -11.87
C THR A 2 -24.19 5.72 -10.46
N LEU A 3 -22.86 5.69 -10.34
CA LEU A 3 -22.15 5.73 -9.07
C LEU A 3 -22.42 7.07 -8.35
N ASN A 4 -22.61 7.03 -7.03
CA ASN A 4 -22.88 8.24 -6.25
C ASN A 4 -21.73 9.26 -6.41
N PRO A 5 -21.98 10.56 -6.65
CA PRO A 5 -20.91 11.54 -6.86
C PRO A 5 -19.92 11.67 -5.70
N LYS A 6 -20.41 11.59 -4.44
CA LYS A 6 -19.55 11.61 -3.25
C LYS A 6 -18.61 10.40 -3.25
N LEU A 7 -19.16 9.22 -3.53
CA LEU A 7 -18.38 7.98 -3.56
C LEU A 7 -17.39 7.96 -4.73
N THR A 8 -17.80 8.45 -5.90
CA THR A 8 -16.93 8.60 -7.08
C THR A 8 -15.73 9.50 -6.78
N LYS A 9 -15.96 10.62 -6.11
CA LYS A 9 -14.89 11.53 -5.68
C LYS A 9 -13.92 10.83 -4.74
N LEU A 10 -14.42 10.18 -3.69
CA LEU A 10 -13.56 9.52 -2.69
C LEU A 10 -12.79 8.33 -3.27
N LEU A 11 -13.37 7.57 -4.21
CA LEU A 11 -12.67 6.50 -4.91
C LEU A 11 -11.53 7.05 -5.79
N ASN A 12 -11.73 8.18 -6.47
CA ASN A 12 -10.66 8.86 -7.19
C ASN A 12 -9.56 9.39 -6.25
N GLU A 13 -9.94 9.94 -5.10
CA GLU A 13 -8.97 10.32 -4.06
C GLU A 13 -8.18 9.11 -3.56
N GLN A 14 -8.83 7.94 -3.42
CA GLN A 14 -8.15 6.72 -3.00
C GLN A 14 -7.17 6.20 -4.06
N ILE A 15 -7.47 6.30 -5.36
CA ILE A 15 -6.48 6.00 -6.42
C ILE A 15 -5.21 6.82 -6.19
N ASN A 16 -5.35 8.11 -5.90
CA ASN A 16 -4.18 8.96 -5.66
C ASN A 16 -3.48 8.64 -4.33
N ASN A 17 -4.21 8.25 -3.29
CA ASN A 17 -3.64 7.80 -2.02
C ASN A 17 -2.76 6.56 -2.23
N GLU A 18 -3.24 5.55 -2.95
CA GLU A 18 -2.48 4.32 -3.22
C GLU A 18 -1.28 4.57 -4.13
N MET A 19 -1.43 5.40 -5.18
CA MET A 19 -0.28 5.82 -6.01
C MET A 19 0.77 6.58 -5.19
N SER A 20 0.33 7.41 -4.23
CA SER A 20 1.24 8.10 -3.31
C SER A 20 1.93 7.11 -2.36
N SER A 21 1.20 6.13 -1.83
CA SER A 21 1.74 5.05 -1.00
C SER A 21 2.80 4.25 -1.74
N SER A 22 2.52 3.88 -3.00
CA SER A 22 3.47 3.23 -3.90
C SER A 22 4.76 4.03 -4.07
N TYR A 23 4.64 5.35 -4.28
CA TYR A 23 5.81 6.20 -4.47
C TYR A 23 6.64 6.37 -3.18
N VAL A 24 5.98 6.39 -2.01
CA VAL A 24 6.69 6.37 -0.73
C VAL A 24 7.45 5.06 -0.53
N TYR A 25 6.84 3.91 -0.85
CA TYR A 25 7.56 2.64 -0.78
C TYR A 25 8.73 2.55 -1.76
N LEU A 26 8.59 3.13 -2.96
CA LEU A 26 9.70 3.24 -3.90
C LEU A 26 10.85 4.09 -3.35
N ALA A 27 10.54 5.19 -2.65
CA ALA A 27 11.52 6.02 -1.98
C ALA A 27 12.24 5.28 -0.85
N MET A 28 11.51 4.49 -0.06
CA MET A 28 12.09 3.62 0.98
C MET A 28 13.02 2.56 0.38
N ALA A 29 12.61 1.95 -0.74
CA ALA A 29 13.46 1.01 -1.49
C ALA A 29 14.75 1.70 -1.95
N ALA A 30 14.65 2.86 -2.60
CA ALA A 30 15.79 3.64 -3.08
C ALA A 30 16.74 4.09 -1.95
N TRP A 31 16.22 4.30 -0.75
CA TRP A 31 17.04 4.55 0.43
C TRP A 31 17.80 3.28 0.87
N PHE A 32 17.12 2.12 0.95
CA PHE A 32 17.78 0.86 1.30
C PHE A 32 18.84 0.42 0.29
N GLU A 33 18.67 0.73 -1.01
CA GLU A 33 19.69 0.49 -2.04
C GLU A 33 21.01 1.25 -1.79
N GLN A 34 20.99 2.28 -0.94
CA GLN A 34 22.19 3.00 -0.51
C GLN A 34 22.78 2.46 0.82
N THR A 35 22.26 1.33 1.29
CA THR A 35 22.68 0.65 2.52
C THR A 35 23.08 -0.81 2.23
N PRO A 36 23.68 -1.54 3.19
CA PRO A 36 23.97 -2.97 3.01
C PRO A 36 22.73 -3.89 2.99
N TYR A 37 21.52 -3.36 3.13
CA TYR A 37 20.29 -4.12 3.38
C TYR A 37 19.46 -4.35 2.09
N SER A 38 19.97 -5.24 1.23
CA SER A 38 19.35 -5.53 -0.06
C SER A 38 17.99 -6.24 0.03
N GLY A 39 17.75 -7.01 1.09
CA GLY A 39 16.49 -7.73 1.27
C GLY A 39 15.35 -6.81 1.68
N PHE A 40 15.61 -5.82 2.53
CA PHE A 40 14.65 -4.76 2.83
C PHE A 40 14.38 -3.88 1.61
N ALA A 41 15.40 -3.58 0.78
CA ALA A 41 15.18 -2.87 -0.49
C ALA A 41 14.17 -3.62 -1.38
N LYS A 42 14.37 -4.94 -1.55
CA LYS A 42 13.46 -5.80 -2.32
C LYS A 42 12.05 -5.84 -1.74
N TRP A 43 11.90 -5.90 -0.42
CA TRP A 43 10.58 -5.83 0.23
C TRP A 43 9.87 -4.53 -0.12
N MET A 44 10.53 -3.38 0.07
CA MET A 44 9.91 -2.07 -0.18
C MET A 44 9.56 -1.89 -1.65
N PHE A 45 10.41 -2.37 -2.56
CA PHE A 45 10.10 -2.37 -3.99
C PHE A 45 8.90 -3.26 -4.32
N THR A 46 8.78 -4.41 -3.66
CA THR A 46 7.62 -5.30 -3.83
C THR A 46 6.34 -4.64 -3.34
N GLN A 47 6.37 -4.02 -2.16
CA GLN A 47 5.25 -3.27 -1.62
C GLN A 47 4.83 -2.10 -2.54
N SER A 48 5.80 -1.38 -3.10
CA SER A 48 5.52 -0.32 -4.08
C SER A 48 4.70 -0.82 -5.27
N ARG A 49 4.99 -2.03 -5.76
CA ARG A 49 4.22 -2.66 -6.85
C ARG A 49 2.83 -3.09 -6.39
N GLU A 50 2.71 -3.62 -5.18
CA GLU A 50 1.42 -4.00 -4.57
C GLU A 50 0.49 -2.78 -4.43
N GLU A 51 1.00 -1.65 -3.93
CA GLU A 51 0.21 -0.41 -3.87
C GLU A 51 -0.19 0.14 -5.24
N THR A 52 0.65 -0.05 -6.27
CA THR A 52 0.24 0.28 -7.64
C THR A 52 -0.93 -0.58 -8.09
N MET A 53 -0.91 -1.88 -7.75
CA MET A 53 -2.01 -2.79 -8.06
C MET A 53 -3.29 -2.40 -7.30
N HIS A 54 -3.17 -1.95 -6.05
CA HIS A 54 -4.29 -1.41 -5.26
C HIS A 54 -4.92 -0.19 -5.95
N ALA A 55 -4.10 0.76 -6.38
CA ALA A 55 -4.56 1.93 -7.12
C ALA A 55 -5.28 1.53 -8.42
N LEU A 56 -4.70 0.59 -9.18
CA LEU A 56 -5.27 0.10 -10.43
C LEU A 56 -6.57 -0.68 -10.24
N LYS A 57 -6.76 -1.31 -9.08
CA LYS A 57 -8.02 -1.97 -8.74
C LYS A 57 -9.16 -0.98 -8.53
N PHE A 58 -8.90 0.15 -7.86
CA PHE A 58 -9.87 1.25 -7.77
C PHE A 58 -10.12 1.91 -9.13
N TYR A 59 -9.06 2.11 -9.92
CA TYR A 59 -9.15 2.62 -11.29
C TYR A 59 -10.10 1.76 -12.13
N GLN A 60 -9.83 0.45 -12.20
CA GLN A 60 -10.62 -0.47 -13.01
C GLN A 60 -12.07 -0.53 -12.52
N TYR A 61 -12.27 -0.52 -11.20
CA TYR A 61 -13.60 -0.48 -10.64
C TYR A 61 -14.40 0.76 -11.06
N LEU A 62 -13.79 1.94 -11.13
CA LEU A 62 -14.48 3.14 -11.64
C LEU A 62 -14.82 3.00 -13.13
N VAL A 63 -13.91 2.44 -13.93
CA VAL A 63 -14.15 2.17 -15.36
C VAL A 63 -15.32 1.21 -15.54
N ASP A 64 -15.35 0.10 -14.80
CA ASP A 64 -16.42 -0.91 -14.86
C ASP A 64 -17.79 -0.37 -14.41
N ARG A 65 -17.79 0.74 -13.68
CA ARG A 65 -18.99 1.45 -13.20
C ARG A 65 -19.39 2.61 -14.10
N ASP A 66 -18.77 2.75 -15.28
CA ASP A 66 -18.94 3.90 -16.20
C ASP A 66 -18.71 5.25 -15.50
N ALA A 67 -17.84 5.28 -14.50
CA ALA A 67 -17.52 6.46 -13.72
C ALA A 67 -16.24 7.12 -14.23
N LYS A 68 -16.18 8.46 -14.17
CA LYS A 68 -15.01 9.22 -14.58
C LYS A 68 -13.83 8.96 -13.63
N VAL A 69 -12.67 8.63 -14.21
CA VAL A 69 -11.40 8.59 -13.49
C VAL A 69 -10.69 9.94 -13.60
N GLU A 70 -10.15 10.41 -12.48
CA GLU A 70 -9.39 11.65 -12.35
C GLU A 70 -8.09 11.38 -11.59
N LEU A 71 -6.95 11.46 -12.28
CA LEU A 71 -5.63 11.30 -11.67
C LEU A 71 -5.11 12.65 -11.17
N GLN A 72 -4.54 12.65 -9.96
CA GLN A 72 -4.03 13.85 -9.30
C GLN A 72 -2.49 13.85 -9.27
N PRO A 73 -1.86 15.02 -9.04
CA PRO A 73 -0.43 15.09 -8.82
C PRO A 73 0.01 14.29 -7.59
N ILE A 74 1.11 13.55 -7.73
CA ILE A 74 1.73 12.80 -6.62
C ILE A 74 2.83 13.67 -5.99
N ALA A 75 2.75 13.89 -4.68
CA ALA A 75 3.73 14.66 -3.95
C ALA A 75 5.07 13.90 -3.84
N LYS A 76 6.18 14.66 -3.79
CA LYS A 76 7.52 14.07 -3.54
C LYS A 76 7.55 13.42 -2.15
N PRO A 77 7.93 12.13 -2.03
CA PRO A 77 8.02 11.46 -0.74
C PRO A 77 9.27 11.88 0.04
N LYS A 78 9.28 11.56 1.33
CA LYS A 78 10.49 11.60 2.17
C LYS A 78 11.49 10.58 1.63
N MET A 79 12.75 10.99 1.46
CA MET A 79 13.83 10.13 0.94
C MET A 79 14.90 9.79 1.98
N ASP A 80 15.01 10.56 3.07
CA ASP A 80 16.07 10.40 4.06
C ASP A 80 15.58 9.66 5.30
N PHE A 81 16.06 8.45 5.53
CA PHE A 81 15.76 7.65 6.71
C PHE A 81 17.01 7.38 7.54
N LYS A 82 16.84 7.00 8.81
CA LYS A 82 17.95 6.84 9.76
C LYS A 82 18.42 5.40 9.91
N SER A 83 17.52 4.44 9.77
CA SER A 83 17.78 3.02 10.02
C SER A 83 16.64 2.16 9.46
N PRO A 84 16.81 0.83 9.33
CA PRO A 84 15.70 -0.06 8.99
C PRO A 84 14.49 0.12 9.94
N LEU A 85 14.75 0.32 11.23
CA LEU A 85 13.71 0.58 12.23
C LEU A 85 12.90 1.85 11.91
N ASP A 86 13.57 2.94 11.55
CA ASP A 86 12.92 4.21 11.15
C ASP A 86 12.03 4.01 9.91
N VAL A 87 12.52 3.29 8.90
CA VAL A 87 11.73 2.99 7.69
C VAL A 87 10.46 2.22 8.03
N PHE A 88 10.55 1.11 8.77
CA PHE A 88 9.37 0.30 9.11
C PHE A 88 8.39 1.01 10.07
N GLN A 89 8.86 1.94 10.90
CA GLN A 89 7.95 2.83 11.66
C GLN A 89 7.16 3.75 10.74
N HIS A 90 7.81 4.30 9.72
CA HIS A 90 7.16 5.11 8.70
C HIS A 90 6.18 4.28 7.85
N SER A 91 6.55 3.06 7.44
CA SER A 91 5.67 2.14 6.71
C SER A 91 4.42 1.80 7.52
N LEU A 92 4.55 1.43 8.80
CA LEU A 92 3.39 1.08 9.61
C LEU A 92 2.42 2.28 9.78
N LYS A 93 2.96 3.48 9.97
CA LYS A 93 2.13 4.69 10.07
C LYS A 93 1.41 4.99 8.75
N GLN A 94 2.05 4.69 7.62
CA GLN A 94 1.42 4.81 6.31
C GLN A 94 0.27 3.82 6.17
N GLU A 95 0.49 2.55 6.50
CA GLU A 95 -0.57 1.52 6.42
C GLU A 95 -1.76 1.85 7.29
N GLN A 96 -1.54 2.25 8.55
CA GLN A 96 -2.62 2.67 9.45
C GLN A 96 -3.44 3.85 8.89
N ARG A 97 -2.79 4.77 8.15
CA ARG A 97 -3.48 5.86 7.47
C ARG A 97 -4.33 5.32 6.31
N VAL A 98 -3.80 4.42 5.50
CA VAL A 98 -4.53 3.81 4.37
C VAL A 98 -5.73 3.01 4.91
N THR A 99 -5.54 2.22 5.97
CA THR A 99 -6.61 1.50 6.67
C THR A 99 -7.73 2.44 7.11
N GLN A 100 -7.41 3.59 7.71
CA GLN A 100 -8.43 4.55 8.10
C GLN A 100 -9.17 5.11 6.87
N GLN A 101 -8.47 5.42 5.78
CA GLN A 101 -9.08 5.89 4.53
C GLN A 101 -10.05 4.86 3.94
N ILE A 102 -9.70 3.57 3.98
CA ILE A 102 -10.57 2.47 3.55
C ILE A 102 -11.80 2.34 4.44
N ASN A 103 -11.64 2.46 5.77
CA ASN A 103 -12.78 2.44 6.70
C ASN A 103 -13.74 3.61 6.42
N ASP A 104 -13.22 4.83 6.29
CA ASP A 104 -14.03 6.02 5.99
C ASP A 104 -14.79 5.85 4.65
N LEU A 105 -14.12 5.27 3.65
CA LEU A 105 -14.71 5.00 2.34
C LEU A 105 -15.82 3.93 2.42
N PHE A 106 -15.61 2.90 3.25
CA PHE A 106 -16.60 1.85 3.52
C PHE A 106 -17.85 2.40 4.18
N GLU A 107 -17.71 3.26 5.18
CA GLU A 107 -18.83 3.94 5.84
C GLU A 107 -19.65 4.78 4.84
N VAL A 108 -18.99 5.51 3.94
CA VAL A 108 -19.70 6.27 2.91
C VAL A 108 -20.44 5.35 1.94
N ALA A 109 -19.82 4.25 1.51
CA ALA A 109 -20.49 3.26 0.65
C ALA A 109 -21.74 2.66 1.32
N GLU A 110 -21.68 2.42 2.63
CA GLU A 110 -22.82 1.98 3.43
C GLU A 110 -23.93 3.03 3.54
N GLN A 111 -23.58 4.28 3.84
CA GLN A 111 -24.54 5.38 3.94
C GLN A 111 -25.34 5.58 2.63
N VAL A 112 -24.66 5.47 1.48
CA VAL A 112 -25.29 5.61 0.16
C VAL A 112 -25.86 4.30 -0.38
N LYS A 113 -25.77 3.20 0.39
CA LYS A 113 -26.27 1.86 0.07
C LYS A 113 -25.71 1.31 -1.25
N ASP A 114 -24.46 1.62 -1.60
CA ASP A 114 -23.80 1.06 -2.78
C ASP A 114 -23.14 -0.29 -2.44
N HIS A 115 -23.92 -1.36 -2.56
CA HIS A 115 -23.49 -2.71 -2.20
C HIS A 115 -22.29 -3.22 -3.02
N ALA A 116 -22.17 -2.82 -4.28
CA ALA A 116 -21.03 -3.19 -5.13
C ALA A 116 -19.72 -2.59 -4.60
N SER A 117 -19.75 -1.32 -4.18
CA SER A 117 -18.57 -0.67 -3.59
C SER A 117 -18.24 -1.23 -2.23
N LYS A 118 -19.25 -1.57 -1.41
CA LYS A 118 -19.02 -2.33 -0.17
C LYS A 118 -18.27 -3.64 -0.43
N ASN A 119 -18.66 -4.39 -1.46
CA ASN A 119 -17.99 -5.65 -1.80
C ASN A 119 -16.52 -5.44 -2.21
N LEU A 120 -16.24 -4.42 -3.02
CA LEU A 120 -14.85 -4.03 -3.34
C LEU A 120 -14.06 -3.70 -2.05
N LEU A 121 -14.64 -2.86 -1.20
CA LEU A 121 -13.97 -2.35 -0.01
C LEU A 121 -13.79 -3.41 1.09
N LEU A 122 -14.62 -4.46 1.14
CA LEU A 122 -14.38 -5.63 1.99
C LEU A 122 -13.07 -6.34 1.64
N TRP A 123 -12.72 -6.40 0.35
CA TRP A 123 -11.42 -6.95 -0.05
C TRP A 123 -10.28 -6.10 0.52
N PHE A 124 -10.36 -4.77 0.38
CA PHE A 124 -9.35 -3.85 0.92
C PHE A 124 -9.26 -3.87 2.44
N LEU A 125 -10.38 -4.02 3.16
CA LEU A 125 -10.36 -4.15 4.61
C LEU A 125 -9.58 -5.40 5.06
N ASN A 126 -9.75 -6.52 4.35
CA ASN A 126 -8.97 -7.73 4.63
C ASN A 126 -7.50 -7.55 4.27
N GLU A 127 -7.22 -6.93 3.12
CA GLU A 127 -5.84 -6.66 2.69
C GLU A 127 -5.11 -5.80 3.71
N GLN A 128 -5.70 -4.68 4.15
CA GLN A 128 -5.09 -3.78 5.12
C GLN A 128 -4.81 -4.44 6.48
N MET A 129 -5.62 -5.41 6.90
CA MET A 129 -5.32 -6.20 8.11
C MET A 129 -4.04 -7.02 7.94
N GLU A 130 -3.83 -7.64 6.78
CA GLU A 130 -2.61 -8.41 6.50
C GLU A 130 -1.39 -7.51 6.31
N GLU A 131 -1.55 -6.34 5.68
CA GLU A 131 -0.50 -5.33 5.50
C GLU A 131 0.01 -4.81 6.85
N GLU A 132 -0.90 -4.34 7.72
CA GLU A 132 -0.54 -3.85 9.05
C GLU A 132 0.13 -4.93 9.89
N LYS A 133 -0.37 -6.17 9.82
CA LYS A 133 0.24 -7.31 10.51
C LYS A 133 1.65 -7.57 10.00
N THR A 134 1.83 -7.63 8.68
CA THR A 134 3.10 -7.97 8.04
C THR A 134 4.18 -6.92 8.33
N VAL A 135 3.84 -5.64 8.21
CA VAL A 135 4.74 -4.54 8.56
C VAL A 135 4.98 -4.49 10.08
N GLY A 136 3.94 -4.67 10.88
CA GLY A 136 4.00 -4.66 12.34
C GLY A 136 4.89 -5.76 12.93
N ASP A 137 4.79 -6.98 12.40
CA ASP A 137 5.62 -8.12 12.80
C ASP A 137 7.10 -7.84 12.52
N MET A 138 7.44 -7.35 11.32
CA MET A 138 8.82 -6.98 11.00
C MET A 138 9.33 -5.84 11.88
N LEU A 139 8.50 -4.82 12.14
CA LEU A 139 8.85 -3.71 13.02
C LEU A 139 9.16 -4.20 14.45
N ASN A 140 8.36 -5.12 14.99
CA ASN A 140 8.59 -5.66 16.33
C ASN A 140 9.90 -6.47 16.41
N ARG A 141 10.22 -7.22 15.35
CA ARG A 141 11.48 -7.95 15.24
C ARG A 141 12.69 -7.02 15.13
N LEU A 142 12.56 -5.91 14.38
CA LEU A 142 13.58 -4.86 14.32
C LEU A 142 13.80 -4.20 15.68
N LYS A 143 12.73 -3.94 16.45
CA LYS A 143 12.85 -3.44 17.84
C LYS A 143 13.61 -4.42 18.73
N LEU A 144 13.34 -5.72 18.59
CA LEU A 144 14.02 -6.77 19.34
C LEU A 144 15.52 -6.87 18.97
N ALA A 145 15.84 -6.78 17.68
CA ALA A 145 17.22 -6.81 17.19
C ALA A 145 18.05 -5.60 17.65
N GLY A 146 17.41 -4.43 17.80
CA GLY A 146 18.09 -3.19 18.18
C GLY A 146 19.17 -2.83 17.15
N ASN A 147 20.41 -2.66 17.62
CA ASN A 147 21.57 -2.34 16.79
C ASN A 147 22.47 -3.55 16.50
N ASP A 148 22.04 -4.77 16.85
CA ASP A 148 22.84 -5.96 16.59
C ASP A 148 22.92 -6.25 15.08
N THR A 149 24.12 -6.12 14.52
CA THR A 149 24.33 -6.22 13.07
C THR A 149 24.02 -7.63 12.55
N ALA A 150 24.33 -8.68 13.31
CA ALA A 150 24.06 -10.05 12.90
C ALA A 150 22.54 -10.30 12.78
N SER A 151 21.77 -9.86 13.78
CA SER A 151 20.30 -9.94 13.76
C SER A 151 19.70 -9.14 12.61
N LEU A 152 20.20 -7.92 12.36
CA LEU A 152 19.73 -7.08 11.25
C LEU A 152 19.98 -7.75 9.88
N LEU A 153 21.13 -8.40 9.69
CA LEU A 153 21.42 -9.14 8.44
C LEU A 153 20.55 -10.39 8.27
N VAL A 154 20.18 -11.06 9.36
CA VAL A 154 19.21 -12.18 9.32
C VAL A 154 17.83 -11.67 8.89
N LEU A 155 17.35 -10.59 9.51
CA LEU A 155 16.06 -9.99 9.16
C LEU A 155 16.03 -9.47 7.72
N ASP A 156 17.12 -8.85 7.27
CA ASP A 156 17.26 -8.41 5.88
C ASP A 156 17.14 -9.59 4.90
N ARG A 157 17.88 -10.68 5.14
CA ARG A 157 17.82 -11.88 4.30
C ARG A 157 16.40 -12.48 4.23
N GLU A 158 15.69 -12.50 5.35
CA GLU A 158 14.31 -12.96 5.39
C GLU A 158 13.38 -12.02 4.63
N ALA A 159 13.56 -10.71 4.77
CA ALA A 159 12.79 -9.73 4.02
C ALA A 159 12.95 -9.91 2.50
N GLY A 160 14.17 -10.21 2.04
CA GLY A 160 14.46 -10.52 0.64
C GLY A 160 13.82 -11.83 0.15
N SER A 161 13.37 -12.69 1.05
CA SER A 161 12.66 -13.94 0.73
C SER A 161 11.14 -13.75 0.64
N ARG A 162 10.60 -12.55 0.94
CA ARG A 162 9.19 -12.25 0.72
C ARG A 162 8.86 -12.52 -0.76
N PRO A 163 7.85 -13.36 -1.05
CA PRO A 163 7.39 -13.53 -2.42
C PRO A 163 7.02 -12.17 -2.99
N SER A 164 7.44 -11.87 -4.21
CA SER A 164 6.77 -10.81 -4.95
C SER A 164 5.31 -11.20 -5.09
N ALA A 165 4.33 -10.31 -4.86
CA ALA A 165 2.93 -10.59 -5.19
C ALA A 165 2.82 -11.22 -6.57
N GLY A 166 2.67 -12.54 -6.57
CA GLY A 166 2.53 -13.38 -7.74
C GLY A 166 1.14 -13.97 -7.65
N GLY A 167 0.20 -13.40 -8.40
CA GLY A 167 -1.15 -13.98 -8.51
C GLY A 167 -2.32 -13.02 -8.67
N ALA A 168 -2.13 -11.70 -8.76
CA ALA A 168 -3.23 -10.84 -9.20
C ALA A 168 -3.45 -11.02 -10.71
N PRO A 169 -4.71 -11.16 -11.18
CA PRO A 169 -5.00 -11.29 -12.60
C PRO A 169 -4.45 -10.09 -13.36
N ASP A 170 -3.99 -10.34 -14.59
CA ASP A 170 -3.53 -9.31 -15.51
C ASP A 170 -4.63 -8.26 -15.65
N VAL A 171 -4.44 -7.10 -15.00
CA VAL A 171 -5.33 -5.95 -15.17
C VAL A 171 -4.86 -5.21 -16.42
N THR A 172 -4.78 -5.90 -17.54
CA THR A 172 -4.63 -5.28 -18.86
C THR A 172 -5.89 -4.47 -19.13
N PRO A 173 -5.79 -3.15 -19.31
CA PRO A 173 -6.95 -2.36 -19.69
C PRO A 173 -7.43 -2.79 -21.09
N GLY A 174 -8.66 -3.32 -21.17
CA GLY A 174 -9.39 -3.50 -22.42
C GLY A 174 -9.10 -4.79 -23.22
N ALA A 175 -9.25 -5.95 -22.60
CA ALA A 175 -9.52 -7.21 -23.32
C ALA A 175 -11.03 -7.40 -23.51
#